data_AF-A0A960XQA5-F1
#
_entry.id   AF-A0A960XQA5-F1
#
_cell.length_a   1.000
_cell.length_b   1.000
_cell.length_c   1.000
_cell.angle_alpha   90.00
_cell.angle_beta   90.00
_cell.angle_gamma   90.00
#
_symmetry.space_group_name_H-M   'P 1'
#
loop_
_entity.id
_entity.type
_entity.pdbx_description
1 polymer ?
#
loop_
_entity_poly.entity_id
_entity_poly.type
_entity_poly.pdbx_seq_one_letter_code
_entity_poly.pdbx_strand_id
1 'polypeptide(L)'
;MATEDQVWDWLKQRVRTLDDPRLTTGAVRRLAHDLPEALDKINAEAALKFAEQGSIELAKAHIRIMNESHQGLDDVEKTSEMVLEPLRRRIEIRMRESEREGRKDPTKAGKLALHLLEETAKLEPLFALFHGDSHQRTELFDEVALMATKVSITYQKETGDDALSITILNKALPLAYSSSTRNRILENLKISEGNLALQRVKPIIEKLQATVDSDLTPKAKFEQIKDEILPLARDRFDESLGDHKLGDLIAITLKQVSIAAFNDSDDIETAHLAIRLALSCAQSATFQSQLRKDEAEVSEARALNLCANCGKSMGNPNTPHRIHMYGDLVRKFQQTQYRHGEIQVPRCTACAEKQKQVKASAQKTMWTIIGPLGGLGLLLLFGGAPIGFFFLLGGVLAGVIVHQVMIQPVREADAQARKHENIKKMLRKGWLFGFGPG
;
A
#
# COMPACT_ATOMS: atom_id res chain seq x y z
N MET A 1 6.06 -18.50 73.37
CA MET A 1 6.73 -17.29 72.86
C MET A 1 6.16 -16.12 73.62
N ALA A 2 7.00 -15.23 74.15
CA ALA A 2 6.52 -14.03 74.81
C ALA A 2 5.76 -13.17 73.78
N THR A 3 4.63 -12.56 74.14
CA THR A 3 3.99 -11.58 73.27
C THR A 3 4.92 -10.37 73.11
N GLU A 4 4.77 -9.61 72.02
CA GLU A 4 5.58 -8.40 71.76
C GLU A 4 5.61 -7.47 72.99
N ASP A 5 4.46 -7.27 73.63
CA ASP A 5 4.32 -6.49 74.85
C ASP A 5 5.14 -7.03 76.04
N GLN A 6 5.26 -8.36 76.17
CA GLN A 6 5.98 -8.99 77.27
C GLN A 6 7.49 -8.77 77.17
N VAL A 7 8.05 -8.75 75.96
CA VAL A 7 9.49 -8.47 75.76
C VAL A 7 9.80 -7.03 76.16
N TRP A 8 8.99 -6.09 75.71
CA TRP A 8 9.16 -4.68 76.04
C TRP A 8 8.91 -4.39 77.52
N ASP A 9 7.94 -5.04 78.15
CA ASP A 9 7.67 -4.89 79.57
C ASP A 9 8.79 -5.48 80.44
N TRP A 10 9.36 -6.62 80.04
CA TRP A 10 10.56 -7.16 80.68
C TRP A 10 11.74 -6.19 80.56
N LEU A 11 11.96 -5.59 79.38
CA LEU A 11 13.03 -4.62 79.18
C LEU A 11 12.83 -3.35 80.04
N LYS A 12 11.59 -2.85 80.13
CA LYS A 12 11.22 -1.73 81.03
C LYS A 12 11.50 -2.07 82.49
N GLN A 13 11.15 -3.28 82.93
CA GLN A 13 11.40 -3.74 84.30
C GLN A 13 12.90 -3.84 84.57
N ARG A 14 13.66 -4.41 83.62
CA ARG A 14 15.12 -4.52 83.75
C ARG A 14 15.80 -3.17 83.87
N VAL A 15 15.39 -2.20 83.05
CA VAL A 15 15.89 -0.83 83.11
C VAL A 15 15.58 -0.17 84.47
N ARG A 16 14.37 -0.36 85.02
CA ARG A 16 14.03 0.11 86.37
C ARG A 16 14.91 -0.52 87.46
N THR A 17 15.23 -1.81 87.35
CA THR A 17 16.06 -2.52 88.35
C THR A 17 17.53 -2.08 88.29
N LEU A 18 18.03 -1.65 87.13
CA LEU A 18 19.41 -1.17 87.00
C LEU A 18 19.63 0.20 87.63
N ASP A 19 18.57 1.01 87.74
CA ASP A 19 18.59 2.37 88.33
C ASP A 19 19.68 3.29 87.74
N ASP A 20 19.99 3.13 86.44
CA ASP A 20 20.93 4.00 85.73
C ASP A 20 20.18 5.24 85.22
N PRO A 21 20.55 6.47 85.64
CA PRO A 21 19.87 7.70 85.22
C PRO A 21 19.91 7.95 83.70
N ARG A 22 20.80 7.27 82.95
CA ARG A 22 20.90 7.38 81.48
C ARG A 22 19.97 6.44 80.74
N LEU A 23 19.56 5.34 81.37
CA LEU A 23 18.66 4.34 80.79
C LEU A 23 17.29 4.48 81.44
N THR A 24 16.38 5.16 80.75
CA THR A 24 15.01 5.38 81.24
C THR A 24 14.01 4.46 80.54
N THR A 25 12.84 4.26 81.13
CA THR A 25 11.71 3.61 80.43
C THR A 25 11.30 4.36 79.15
N GLY A 26 11.56 5.67 79.09
CA GLY A 26 11.42 6.48 77.88
C GLY A 26 12.43 6.08 76.79
N ALA A 27 13.66 5.68 77.16
CA ALA A 27 14.63 5.13 76.21
C ALA A 27 14.17 3.78 75.65
N VAL A 28 13.58 2.91 76.48
CA VAL A 28 12.97 1.64 76.01
C VAL A 28 11.82 1.89 75.05
N ARG A 29 10.96 2.89 75.31
CA ARG A 29 9.87 3.25 74.40
C ARG A 29 10.37 3.76 73.05
N ARG A 30 11.38 4.64 73.04
CA ARG A 30 12.00 5.11 71.79
C ARG A 30 12.67 3.96 71.04
N LEU A 31 13.40 3.09 71.74
CA LEU A 31 13.98 1.91 71.12
C LEU A 31 12.90 1.01 70.50
N ALA A 32 11.81 0.72 71.21
CA ALA A 32 10.71 -0.08 70.67
C ALA A 32 10.05 0.55 69.44
N HIS A 33 9.97 1.88 69.42
CA HIS A 33 9.41 2.65 68.30
C HIS A 33 10.37 2.72 67.09
N ASP A 34 11.67 2.95 67.32
CA ASP A 34 12.65 3.22 66.27
C ASP A 34 13.32 1.95 65.73
N LEU A 35 13.32 0.84 66.49
CA LEU A 35 13.98 -0.40 66.11
C LEU A 35 13.41 -1.05 64.84
N PRO A 36 12.09 -1.12 64.62
CA PRO A 36 11.53 -1.68 63.38
C PRO A 36 12.06 -0.98 62.13
N GLU A 37 11.93 0.36 62.05
CA GLU A 37 12.43 1.17 60.93
C GLU A 37 13.96 1.01 60.75
N ALA A 38 14.72 0.91 61.85
CA ALA A 38 16.16 0.69 61.78
C ALA A 38 16.53 -0.70 61.21
N LEU A 39 15.80 -1.75 61.58
CA LEU A 39 15.99 -3.10 61.05
C LEU A 39 15.58 -3.19 59.58
N ASP A 40 14.48 -2.55 59.21
CA ASP A 40 14.04 -2.44 57.83
C ASP A 40 15.10 -1.77 56.96
N LYS A 41 15.68 -0.66 57.44
CA LYS A 41 16.76 0.03 56.73
C LYS A 41 17.98 -0.87 56.51
N ILE A 42 18.39 -1.64 57.53
CA ILE A 42 19.52 -2.58 57.40
C ILE A 42 19.22 -3.65 56.33
N ASN A 43 18.00 -4.21 56.35
CA ASN A 43 17.58 -5.19 55.35
C ASN A 43 17.48 -4.58 53.95
N ALA A 44 16.98 -3.36 53.82
CA ALA A 44 16.89 -2.64 52.55
C ALA A 44 18.27 -2.35 51.95
N GLU A 45 19.22 -1.85 52.76
CA GLU A 45 20.60 -1.61 52.32
C GLU A 45 21.31 -2.92 51.93
N ALA A 46 21.09 -4.00 52.70
CA ALA A 46 21.60 -5.32 52.36
C ALA A 46 20.99 -5.84 51.05
N ALA A 47 19.67 -5.71 50.87
CA ALA A 47 18.98 -6.12 49.66
C ALA A 47 19.50 -5.36 48.43
N LEU A 48 19.67 -4.04 48.55
CA LEU A 48 20.23 -3.20 47.49
C LEU A 48 21.63 -3.69 47.10
N LYS A 49 22.52 -3.87 48.09
CA LYS A 49 23.90 -4.32 47.85
C LYS A 49 23.95 -5.71 47.20
N PHE A 50 23.11 -6.65 47.64
CA PHE A 50 23.04 -7.98 47.01
C PHE A 50 22.50 -7.92 45.59
N ALA A 51 21.51 -7.08 45.33
CA ALA A 51 20.97 -6.89 43.99
C ALA A 51 22.01 -6.27 43.04
N GLU A 52 22.78 -5.27 43.49
CA GLU A 52 23.90 -4.68 42.73
C GLU A 52 24.99 -5.71 42.40
N GLN A 53 25.18 -6.72 43.25
CA GLN A 53 26.11 -7.82 43.04
C GLN A 53 25.53 -8.98 42.21
N GLY A 54 24.28 -8.87 41.74
CA GLY A 54 23.59 -9.92 40.99
C GLY A 54 23.07 -11.08 41.85
N SER A 55 23.13 -10.97 43.18
CA SER A 55 22.64 -11.96 44.14
C SER A 55 21.15 -11.76 44.44
N ILE A 56 20.31 -11.90 43.41
CA ILE A 56 18.87 -11.57 43.45
C ILE A 56 18.09 -12.36 44.51
N GLU A 57 18.40 -13.64 44.72
CA GLU A 57 17.69 -14.46 45.71
C GLU A 57 17.97 -14.02 47.15
N LEU A 58 19.18 -13.54 47.45
CA LEU A 58 19.50 -12.95 48.75
C LEU A 58 18.81 -11.59 48.92
N ALA A 59 18.76 -10.78 47.86
CA ALA A 59 18.03 -9.52 47.90
C ALA A 59 16.53 -9.71 48.18
N LYS A 60 15.89 -10.69 47.51
CA LYS A 60 14.50 -11.10 47.78
C LYS A 60 14.32 -11.61 49.21
N ALA A 61 15.28 -12.32 49.78
CA ALA A 61 15.20 -12.80 51.15
C ALA A 61 15.15 -11.64 52.16
N HIS A 62 15.98 -10.61 51.98
CA HIS A 62 15.95 -9.42 52.84
C HIS A 62 14.66 -8.61 52.70
N ILE A 63 14.14 -8.44 51.48
CA ILE A 63 12.86 -7.75 51.26
C ILE A 63 11.69 -8.53 51.82
N ARG A 64 11.73 -9.87 51.75
CA ARG A 64 10.75 -10.71 52.42
C ARG A 64 10.78 -10.50 53.92
N ILE A 65 11.97 -10.45 54.53
CA ILE A 65 12.12 -10.18 55.97
C ILE A 65 11.46 -8.85 56.32
N MET A 66 11.74 -7.77 55.58
CA MET A 66 11.11 -6.46 55.81
C MET A 66 9.58 -6.54 55.75
N ASN A 67 9.05 -7.16 54.70
CA ASN A 67 7.60 -7.30 54.51
C ASN A 67 6.94 -8.17 55.60
N GLU A 68 7.64 -9.19 56.11
CA GLU A 68 7.15 -10.09 57.17
C GLU A 68 7.30 -9.47 58.58
N SER A 69 8.32 -8.65 58.81
CA SER A 69 8.57 -7.97 60.09
C SER A 69 7.71 -6.73 60.31
N HIS A 70 7.25 -6.10 59.24
CA HIS A 70 6.53 -4.83 59.28
C HIS A 70 5.25 -4.86 60.11
N GLN A 71 4.40 -5.91 59.99
CA GLN A 71 3.14 -6.10 60.75
C GLN A 71 2.26 -4.83 61.00
N GLY A 72 2.40 -3.77 60.19
CA GLY A 72 1.74 -2.47 60.36
C GLY A 72 2.39 -1.51 61.37
N LEU A 73 3.62 -1.78 61.83
CA LEU A 73 4.37 -1.03 62.84
C LEU A 73 5.36 -0.01 62.25
N ASP A 74 5.91 -0.24 61.06
CA ASP A 74 6.81 0.68 60.33
C ASP A 74 6.26 1.05 58.95
N ASP A 75 7.06 1.56 58.02
CA ASP A 75 6.64 1.92 56.65
C ASP A 75 7.70 1.41 55.68
N VAL A 76 7.50 0.19 55.19
CA VAL A 76 8.41 -0.51 54.27
C VAL A 76 8.59 0.27 52.97
N GLU A 77 7.55 0.94 52.50
CA GLU A 77 7.58 1.73 51.28
C GLU A 77 8.46 2.96 51.44
N LYS A 78 8.30 3.70 52.55
CA LYS A 78 9.17 4.83 52.91
C LYS A 78 10.63 4.39 53.09
N THR A 79 10.87 3.24 53.71
CA THR A 79 12.24 2.72 53.88
C THR A 79 12.87 2.33 52.54
N SER A 80 12.08 1.70 51.67
CA SER A 80 12.50 1.37 50.30
C SER A 80 12.85 2.63 49.50
N GLU A 81 12.02 3.67 49.57
CA GLU A 81 12.28 4.97 48.93
C GLU A 81 13.56 5.61 49.47
N MET A 82 13.77 5.60 50.79
CA MET A 82 14.97 6.17 51.41
C MET A 82 16.27 5.52 50.89
N VAL A 83 16.26 4.21 50.65
CA VAL A 83 17.42 3.47 50.14
C VAL A 83 17.60 3.63 48.62
N LEU A 84 16.51 3.80 47.87
CA LEU A 84 16.54 3.99 46.41
C LEU A 84 16.68 5.46 45.97
N GLU A 85 16.42 6.42 46.85
CA GLU A 85 16.51 7.86 46.60
C GLU A 85 17.84 8.31 45.96
N PRO A 86 19.03 7.79 46.39
CA PRO A 86 20.28 8.13 45.71
C PRO A 86 20.32 7.70 44.23
N LEU A 87 19.69 6.56 43.89
CA LEU A 87 19.60 6.06 42.52
C LEU A 87 18.58 6.87 41.72
N ARG A 88 17.41 7.15 42.30
CA ARG A 88 16.40 8.05 41.72
C ARG A 88 17.01 9.40 41.36
N ARG A 89 17.69 10.05 42.32
CA ARG A 89 18.35 11.33 42.12
C ARG A 89 19.41 11.29 41.02
N ARG A 90 20.16 10.20 40.89
CA ARG A 90 21.12 10.01 39.78
C ARG A 90 20.42 9.96 38.42
N ILE A 91 19.29 9.27 38.32
CA ILE A 91 18.49 9.23 37.09
C ILE A 91 17.96 10.64 36.77
N GLU A 92 17.39 11.34 37.74
CA GLU A 92 16.87 12.71 37.57
C GLU A 92 17.94 13.72 37.17
N ILE A 93 19.15 13.63 37.75
CA ILE A 93 20.28 14.47 37.33
C ILE A 93 20.64 14.19 35.87
N ARG A 94 20.76 12.92 35.48
CA ARG A 94 21.08 12.54 34.10
C ARG A 94 19.98 12.91 33.10
N MET A 95 18.72 12.86 33.50
CA MET A 95 17.60 13.36 32.71
C MET A 95 17.74 14.86 32.43
N ARG A 96 17.96 15.67 33.48
CA ARG A 96 18.16 17.12 33.35
C ARG A 96 19.38 17.47 32.53
N GLU A 97 20.48 16.74 32.70
CA GLU A 97 21.69 16.92 31.90
C GLU A 97 21.46 16.55 30.43
N SER A 98 20.82 15.41 30.16
CA SER A 98 20.48 14.96 28.80
C SER A 98 19.54 15.96 28.11
N GLU A 99 18.55 16.49 28.82
CA GLU A 99 17.66 17.52 28.28
C GLU A 99 18.42 18.83 28.02
N ARG A 100 19.24 19.29 28.97
CA ARG A 100 20.01 20.54 28.82
C ARG A 100 20.99 20.46 27.66
N GLU A 101 21.77 19.39 27.59
CA GLU A 101 22.75 19.20 26.51
C GLU A 101 22.05 18.92 25.19
N GLY A 102 20.92 18.20 25.19
CA GLY A 102 20.13 17.97 23.99
C GLY A 102 19.50 19.24 23.41
N ARG A 103 19.16 20.22 24.25
CA ARG A 103 18.71 21.55 23.78
C ARG A 103 19.84 22.37 23.17
N LYS A 104 21.08 22.22 23.66
CA LYS A 104 22.25 22.95 23.12
C LYS A 104 22.76 22.33 21.82
N ASP A 105 22.78 21.00 21.76
CA ASP A 105 23.28 20.23 20.63
C ASP A 105 22.30 19.08 20.35
N PRO A 106 21.26 19.33 19.53
CA PRO A 106 20.28 18.33 19.16
C PRO A 106 20.95 17.06 18.64
N THR A 107 22.02 17.16 17.85
CA THR A 107 22.68 15.99 17.24
C THR A 107 23.25 15.00 18.26
N LYS A 108 23.68 15.48 19.44
CA LYS A 108 24.14 14.62 20.56
C LYS A 108 22.99 14.11 21.42
N ALA A 109 21.84 14.79 21.40
CA ALA A 109 20.69 14.47 22.24
C ALA A 109 20.22 13.02 22.07
N GLY A 110 20.16 12.52 20.83
CA GLY A 110 19.74 11.15 20.54
C GLY A 110 20.62 10.08 21.21
N LYS A 111 21.95 10.25 21.16
CA LYS A 111 22.89 9.33 21.82
C LYS A 111 22.82 9.40 23.34
N LEU A 112 22.63 10.61 23.89
CA LEU A 112 22.44 10.80 25.33
C LEU A 112 21.16 10.14 25.83
N ALA A 113 20.05 10.26 25.08
CA ALA A 113 18.80 9.59 25.40
C ALA A 113 18.95 8.05 25.38
N LEU A 114 19.63 7.49 24.38
CA LEU A 114 19.92 6.05 24.34
C LEU A 114 20.73 5.59 25.56
N HIS A 115 21.79 6.32 25.91
CA HIS A 115 22.61 5.98 27.05
C HIS A 115 21.81 6.02 28.36
N LEU A 116 21.00 7.07 28.56
CA LEU A 116 20.11 7.15 29.72
C LEU A 116 19.14 5.96 29.76
N LEU A 117 18.48 5.64 28.64
CA LEU A 117 17.52 4.53 28.57
C LEU A 117 18.20 3.20 28.93
N GLU A 118 19.41 2.96 28.44
CA GLU A 118 20.17 1.74 28.72
C GLU A 118 20.62 1.65 30.19
N GLU A 119 21.02 2.76 30.79
CA GLU A 119 21.40 2.80 32.20
C GLU A 119 20.17 2.64 33.10
N THR A 120 19.07 3.31 32.79
CA THR A 120 17.83 3.23 33.55
C THR A 120 17.19 1.84 33.43
N ALA A 121 17.21 1.22 32.25
CA ALA A 121 16.69 -0.13 32.06
C ALA A 121 17.41 -1.18 32.92
N LYS A 122 18.70 -0.99 33.21
CA LYS A 122 19.45 -1.87 34.14
C LYS A 122 19.00 -1.75 35.59
N LEU A 123 18.43 -0.60 35.96
CA LEU A 123 17.92 -0.34 37.30
C LEU A 123 16.46 -0.76 37.47
N GLU A 124 15.73 -1.01 36.38
CA GLU A 124 14.32 -1.40 36.43
C GLU A 124 14.05 -2.63 37.31
N PRO A 125 14.80 -3.75 37.19
CA PRO A 125 14.54 -4.92 38.02
C PRO A 125 14.76 -4.66 39.52
N LEU A 126 15.67 -3.74 39.85
CA LEU A 126 15.92 -3.33 41.22
C LEU A 126 14.75 -2.54 41.78
N PHE A 127 14.24 -1.54 41.05
CA PHE A 127 13.04 -0.81 41.49
C PHE A 127 11.81 -1.72 41.56
N ALA A 128 11.64 -2.65 40.61
CA ALA A 128 10.56 -3.64 40.64
C ALA A 128 10.65 -4.55 41.87
N LEU A 129 11.87 -4.91 42.29
CA LEU A 129 12.11 -5.75 43.44
C LEU A 129 11.67 -5.07 44.77
N PHE A 130 11.92 -3.77 44.92
CA PHE A 130 11.57 -3.01 46.13
C PHE A 130 10.13 -2.51 46.13
N HIS A 131 9.65 -2.00 45.00
CA HIS A 131 8.36 -1.29 44.93
C HIS A 131 7.23 -2.12 44.31
N GLY A 132 7.50 -3.28 43.72
CA GLY A 132 6.49 -3.99 42.93
C GLY A 132 5.87 -3.06 41.89
N ASP A 133 4.54 -3.00 41.81
CA ASP A 133 3.80 -2.13 40.88
C ASP A 133 3.40 -0.78 41.49
N SER A 134 4.22 -0.22 42.40
CA SER A 134 3.91 1.06 43.04
C SER A 134 3.85 2.24 42.08
N HIS A 135 3.24 3.33 42.55
CA HIS A 135 3.14 4.57 41.81
C HIS A 135 4.51 5.21 41.57
N GLN A 136 5.44 5.14 42.53
CA GLN A 136 6.77 5.76 42.47
C GLN A 136 7.63 5.12 41.38
N ARG A 137 7.61 3.79 41.25
CA ARG A 137 8.24 3.08 40.12
C ARG A 137 7.62 3.56 38.82
N THR A 138 6.30 3.50 38.71
CA THR A 138 5.57 3.90 37.50
C THR A 138 5.92 5.34 37.08
N GLU A 139 5.90 6.28 38.03
CA GLU A 139 6.18 7.70 37.82
C GLU A 139 7.60 7.91 37.28
N LEU A 140 8.62 7.35 37.94
CA LEU A 140 10.02 7.53 37.55
C LEU A 140 10.31 7.02 36.12
N PHE A 141 9.88 5.80 35.81
CA PHE A 141 10.17 5.20 34.50
C PHE A 141 9.34 5.81 33.37
N ASP A 142 8.09 6.22 33.65
CA ASP A 142 7.31 7.02 32.71
C ASP A 142 7.97 8.37 32.45
N GLU A 143 8.50 9.05 33.47
CA GLU A 143 9.19 10.34 33.31
C GLU A 143 10.43 10.20 32.42
N VAL A 144 11.22 9.13 32.63
CA VAL A 144 12.36 8.80 31.77
C VAL A 144 11.92 8.54 30.33
N ALA A 145 10.87 7.74 30.13
CA ALA A 145 10.34 7.42 28.82
C ALA A 145 9.79 8.65 28.10
N LEU A 146 9.08 9.55 28.81
CA LEU A 146 8.57 10.81 28.28
C LEU A 146 9.69 11.78 27.92
N MET A 147 10.74 11.88 28.74
CA MET A 147 11.92 12.70 28.45
C MET A 147 12.62 12.19 27.19
N ALA A 148 12.88 10.87 27.10
CA ALA A 148 13.48 10.26 25.92
C ALA A 148 12.62 10.49 24.66
N THR A 149 11.30 10.38 24.78
CA THR A 149 10.35 10.69 23.69
C THR A 149 10.48 12.14 23.25
N LYS A 150 10.52 13.10 24.19
CA LYS A 150 10.69 14.52 23.89
C LYS A 150 12.00 14.80 23.18
N VAL A 151 13.10 14.23 23.67
CA VAL A 151 14.43 14.35 23.05
C VAL A 151 14.44 13.74 21.65
N SER A 152 13.81 12.58 21.46
CA SER A 152 13.68 11.92 20.16
C SER A 152 12.98 12.81 19.13
N ILE A 153 11.87 13.44 19.51
CA ILE A 153 11.12 14.36 18.62
C ILE A 153 11.96 15.59 18.27
N THR A 154 12.64 16.20 19.25
CA THR A 154 13.52 17.35 18.97
C THR A 154 14.68 16.95 18.06
N TYR A 155 15.32 15.82 18.34
CA TYR A 155 16.40 15.27 17.51
C TYR A 155 15.95 15.02 16.07
N GLN A 156 14.82 14.35 15.89
CA GLN A 156 14.23 14.05 14.58
C GLN A 156 13.94 15.31 13.79
N LYS A 157 13.36 16.34 14.42
CA LYS A 157 13.05 17.62 13.75
C LYS A 157 14.29 18.35 13.24
N GLU A 158 15.37 18.30 14.00
CA GLU A 158 16.61 19.02 13.68
C GLU A 158 17.50 18.26 12.69
N THR A 159 17.47 16.92 12.73
CA THR A 159 18.40 16.08 11.94
C THR A 159 17.75 15.34 10.78
N GLY A 160 16.44 15.09 10.83
CA GLY A 160 15.74 14.21 9.90
C GLY A 160 16.08 12.73 10.05
N ASP A 161 16.81 12.31 11.11
CA ASP A 161 17.16 10.90 11.33
C ASP A 161 16.03 10.15 12.06
N ASP A 162 15.06 9.70 11.26
CA ASP A 162 13.93 8.90 11.73
C ASP A 162 14.36 7.53 12.29
N ALA A 163 15.48 6.96 11.81
CA ALA A 163 15.94 5.62 12.21
C ALA A 163 16.45 5.61 13.65
N LEU A 164 17.26 6.60 14.04
CA LEU A 164 17.68 6.74 15.43
C LEU A 164 16.50 7.11 16.33
N SER A 165 15.56 7.94 15.86
CA SER A 165 14.34 8.27 16.61
C SER A 165 13.52 7.01 16.95
N ILE A 166 13.28 6.13 15.97
CA ILE A 166 12.60 4.84 16.18
C ILE A 166 13.36 3.97 17.20
N THR A 167 14.69 3.96 17.13
CA THR A 167 15.53 3.20 18.08
C THR A 167 15.36 3.70 19.52
N ILE A 168 15.33 5.02 19.72
CA ILE A 168 15.11 5.64 21.04
C ILE A 168 13.71 5.28 21.55
N LEU A 169 12.68 5.46 20.72
CA LEU A 169 11.29 5.21 21.12
C LEU A 169 11.04 3.73 21.45
N ASN A 170 11.61 2.79 20.69
CA ASN A 170 11.53 1.36 20.99
C ASN A 170 12.21 0.98 22.30
N LYS A 171 13.31 1.65 22.68
CA LYS A 171 13.95 1.45 23.99
C LYS A 171 13.22 2.15 25.14
N ALA A 172 12.48 3.21 24.86
CA ALA A 172 11.63 3.89 25.85
C ALA A 172 10.35 3.11 26.16
N LEU A 173 9.79 2.39 25.18
CA LEU A 173 8.50 1.71 25.31
C LEU A 173 8.42 0.68 26.47
N PRO A 174 9.45 -0.15 26.75
CA PRO A 174 9.45 -1.05 27.91
C PRO A 174 9.43 -0.34 29.27
N LEU A 175 9.89 0.92 29.34
CA LEU A 175 9.89 1.72 30.58
C LEU A 175 8.59 2.51 30.76
N ALA A 176 7.72 2.56 29.74
CA ALA A 176 6.42 3.20 29.83
C ALA A 176 5.40 2.23 30.43
N TYR A 177 5.05 2.43 31.70
CA TYR A 177 4.06 1.64 32.43
C TYR A 177 2.65 2.19 32.25
N SER A 178 2.46 3.52 32.25
CA SER A 178 1.11 4.05 32.05
C SER A 178 0.65 3.94 30.59
N SER A 179 -0.64 3.68 30.41
CA SER A 179 -1.26 3.62 29.07
C SER A 179 -1.10 4.93 28.30
N SER A 180 -1.17 6.07 28.99
CA SER A 180 -0.95 7.41 28.40
C SER A 180 0.44 7.54 27.79
N THR A 181 1.50 7.23 28.55
CA THR A 181 2.89 7.29 28.08
C THR A 181 3.14 6.31 26.95
N ARG A 182 2.65 5.07 27.06
CA ARG A 182 2.77 4.06 26.00
C ARG A 182 2.10 4.50 24.70
N ASN A 183 0.86 4.99 24.77
CA ASN A 183 0.12 5.46 23.60
C ASN A 183 0.86 6.60 22.90
N ARG A 184 1.41 7.54 23.66
CA ARG A 184 2.21 8.65 23.11
C ARG A 184 3.46 8.15 22.41
N ILE A 185 4.17 7.17 22.97
CA ILE A 185 5.36 6.57 22.32
C ILE A 185 4.96 5.85 21.03
N LEU A 186 3.88 5.07 21.05
CA LEU A 186 3.38 4.34 19.89
C LEU A 186 2.92 5.27 18.75
N GLU A 187 2.28 6.39 19.08
CA GLU A 187 1.92 7.41 18.10
C GLU A 187 3.15 8.03 17.43
N ASN A 188 4.17 8.39 18.21
CA ASN A 188 5.41 8.94 17.67
C ASN A 188 6.24 7.91 16.89
N LEU A 189 6.17 6.63 17.27
CA LEU A 189 6.74 5.52 16.50
C LEU A 189 6.09 5.44 15.13
N LYS A 190 4.75 5.40 15.07
CA LYS A 190 3.99 5.36 13.81
C LYS A 190 4.35 6.54 12.89
N ILE A 191 4.48 7.74 13.45
CA ILE A 191 4.90 8.94 12.68
C ILE A 191 6.33 8.76 12.14
N SER A 192 7.28 8.35 12.98
CA SER A 192 8.68 8.19 12.57
C SER A 192 8.86 7.06 11.55
N GLU A 193 8.13 5.96 11.69
CA GLU A 193 8.10 4.85 10.72
C GLU A 193 7.54 5.30 9.37
N GLY A 194 6.46 6.09 9.37
CA GLY A 194 5.90 6.69 8.17
C GLY A 194 6.88 7.65 7.48
N ASN A 195 7.59 8.48 8.25
CA ASN A 195 8.61 9.38 7.70
C ASN A 195 9.78 8.60 7.10
N LEU A 196 10.26 7.55 7.79
CA LEU A 196 11.35 6.71 7.29
C LEU A 196 10.95 5.96 6.01
N ALA A 197 9.73 5.45 5.93
CA ALA A 197 9.18 4.87 4.71
C ALA A 197 9.13 5.92 3.58
N LEU A 198 8.63 7.12 3.86
CA LEU A 198 8.62 8.22 2.89
C LEU A 198 10.03 8.55 2.39
N GLN A 199 11.04 8.62 3.27
CA GLN A 199 12.43 8.86 2.86
C GLN A 199 12.94 7.79 1.89
N ARG A 200 12.62 6.51 2.13
CA ARG A 200 13.05 5.39 1.28
C ARG A 200 12.45 5.47 -0.12
N VAL A 201 11.18 5.89 -0.23
CA VAL A 201 10.47 5.96 -1.52
C VAL A 201 10.52 7.34 -2.16
N LYS A 202 11.01 8.36 -1.45
CA LYS A 202 11.10 9.75 -1.94
C LYS A 202 11.69 9.86 -3.36
N PRO A 203 12.80 9.16 -3.71
CA PRO A 203 13.34 9.21 -5.07
C PRO A 203 12.36 8.68 -6.14
N ILE A 204 11.53 7.70 -5.78
CA ILE A 204 10.51 7.11 -6.65
C ILE A 204 9.37 8.11 -6.84
N ILE A 205 8.90 8.74 -5.75
CA ILE A 205 7.85 9.75 -5.78
C ILE A 205 8.29 10.97 -6.60
N GLU A 206 9.50 11.48 -6.38
CA GLU A 206 10.06 12.60 -7.14
C GLU A 206 10.16 12.26 -8.63
N LYS A 207 10.59 11.04 -8.99
CA LYS A 207 10.63 10.59 -10.38
C LYS A 207 9.25 10.43 -10.99
N LEU A 208 8.28 9.93 -10.23
CA LEU A 208 6.88 9.82 -10.64
C LEU A 208 6.29 11.20 -10.90
N GLN A 209 6.49 12.15 -9.99
CA GLN A 209 6.02 13.52 -10.13
C GLN A 209 6.68 14.24 -11.32
N ALA A 210 7.99 14.11 -11.50
CA ALA A 210 8.68 14.64 -12.67
C ALA A 210 8.13 14.05 -13.99
N THR A 211 7.73 12.78 -13.99
CA THR A 211 7.08 12.15 -15.15
C THR A 211 5.70 12.75 -15.41
N VAL A 212 4.90 12.98 -14.36
CA VAL A 212 3.58 13.61 -14.45
C VAL A 212 3.67 15.04 -14.97
N ASP A 213 4.59 15.83 -14.45
CA ASP A 213 4.76 17.26 -14.77
C ASP A 213 5.46 17.51 -16.12
N SER A 214 6.01 16.46 -16.75
CA SER A 214 6.66 16.57 -18.05
C SER A 214 5.68 16.81 -19.21
N ASP A 215 6.17 17.40 -20.31
CA ASP A 215 5.43 17.57 -21.58
C ASP A 215 5.38 16.29 -22.44
N LEU A 216 5.74 15.14 -21.87
CA LEU A 216 5.73 13.86 -22.58
C LEU A 216 4.30 13.48 -22.99
N THR A 217 4.17 12.82 -24.15
CA THR A 217 2.89 12.21 -24.55
C THR A 217 2.44 11.18 -23.50
N PRO A 218 1.12 10.94 -23.34
CA PRO A 218 0.62 9.93 -22.40
C PRO A 218 1.30 8.56 -22.56
N LYS A 219 1.57 8.16 -23.81
CA LYS A 219 2.30 6.93 -24.13
C LYS A 219 3.73 6.94 -23.60
N ALA A 220 4.47 8.03 -23.79
CA ALA A 220 5.83 8.14 -23.27
C ALA A 220 5.86 8.15 -21.73
N LYS A 221 4.89 8.83 -21.08
CA LYS A 221 4.72 8.77 -19.62
C LYS A 221 4.44 7.33 -19.14
N PHE A 222 3.54 6.62 -19.82
CA PHE A 222 3.25 5.21 -19.52
C PHE A 222 4.49 4.32 -19.58
N GLU A 223 5.27 4.40 -20.67
CA GLU A 223 6.48 3.58 -20.82
C GLU A 223 7.55 3.95 -19.78
N GLN A 224 7.73 5.24 -19.47
CA GLN A 224 8.66 5.66 -18.41
C GLN A 224 8.25 5.11 -17.03
N ILE A 225 6.96 5.15 -16.70
CA ILE A 225 6.46 4.54 -15.46
C ILE A 225 6.70 3.03 -15.47
N LYS A 226 6.37 2.36 -16.58
CA LYS A 226 6.44 0.90 -16.71
C LYS A 226 7.88 0.38 -16.63
N ASP A 227 8.78 1.01 -17.38
CA ASP A 227 10.12 0.48 -17.62
C ASP A 227 11.17 1.03 -16.65
N GLU A 228 10.95 2.22 -16.06
CA GLU A 228 11.91 2.83 -15.15
C GLU A 228 11.44 2.93 -13.70
N ILE A 229 10.16 3.25 -13.44
CA ILE A 229 9.67 3.50 -12.08
C ILE A 229 9.22 2.20 -11.40
N LEU A 230 8.43 1.37 -12.10
CA LEU A 230 7.92 0.12 -11.52
C LEU A 230 9.01 -0.85 -11.05
N PRO A 231 10.14 -1.05 -11.77
CA PRO A 231 11.20 -1.92 -11.28
C PRO A 231 11.83 -1.43 -9.97
N LEU A 232 11.93 -0.11 -9.77
CA LEU A 232 12.46 0.49 -8.55
C LEU A 232 11.48 0.37 -7.37
N ALA A 233 10.18 0.32 -7.66
CA ALA A 233 9.12 0.31 -6.67
C ALA A 233 8.67 -1.10 -6.25
N ARG A 234 8.94 -2.14 -7.06
CA ARG A 234 8.38 -3.50 -6.90
C ARG A 234 8.44 -4.05 -5.47
N ASP A 235 9.58 -3.90 -4.80
CA ASP A 235 9.78 -4.46 -3.45
C ASP A 235 9.27 -3.54 -2.33
N ARG A 236 8.66 -2.39 -2.67
CA ARG A 236 8.26 -1.31 -1.76
C ARG A 236 6.80 -0.89 -1.90
N PHE A 237 5.98 -1.66 -2.64
CA PHE A 237 4.58 -1.29 -2.87
C PHE A 237 3.78 -1.16 -1.57
N ASP A 238 4.08 -2.01 -0.60
CA ASP A 238 3.42 -2.04 0.71
C ASP A 238 3.87 -0.95 1.68
N GLU A 239 4.90 -0.15 1.33
CA GLU A 239 5.33 0.95 2.18
C GLU A 239 4.22 1.99 2.34
N SER A 240 3.86 2.27 3.60
CA SER A 240 2.81 3.23 3.97
C SER A 240 3.38 4.64 3.98
N LEU A 241 2.65 5.55 3.33
CA LEU A 241 2.97 6.95 3.13
C LEU A 241 1.80 7.79 3.65
N GLY A 242 1.55 7.68 4.95
CA GLY A 242 0.32 8.20 5.56
C GLY A 242 -0.89 7.35 5.19
N ASP A 243 -1.90 7.97 4.58
CA ASP A 243 -3.17 7.31 4.23
C ASP A 243 -3.10 6.46 2.95
N HIS A 244 -2.00 6.57 2.20
CA HIS A 244 -1.79 5.84 0.95
C HIS A 244 -0.58 4.93 1.05
N LYS A 245 -0.61 3.85 0.28
CA LYS A 245 0.57 3.03 0.02
C LYS A 245 1.22 3.44 -1.30
N LEU A 246 2.51 3.18 -1.46
CA LEU A 246 3.24 3.54 -2.71
C LEU A 246 2.54 2.96 -3.95
N GLY A 247 2.05 1.72 -3.88
CA GLY A 247 1.33 1.08 -4.99
C GLY A 247 0.07 1.86 -5.43
N ASP A 248 -0.68 2.41 -4.47
CA ASP A 248 -1.85 3.23 -4.76
C ASP A 248 -1.48 4.56 -5.43
N LEU A 249 -0.39 5.22 -5.01
CA LEU A 249 0.09 6.44 -5.67
C LEU A 249 0.47 6.19 -7.13
N ILE A 250 1.21 5.10 -7.40
CA ILE A 250 1.56 4.71 -8.77
C ILE A 250 0.31 4.41 -9.59
N ALA A 251 -0.67 3.72 -9.01
CA ALA A 251 -1.94 3.42 -9.65
C ALA A 251 -2.77 4.70 -9.95
N ILE A 252 -2.76 5.70 -9.07
CA ILE A 252 -3.38 7.01 -9.32
C ILE A 252 -2.73 7.69 -10.53
N THR A 253 -1.40 7.71 -10.59
CA THR A 253 -0.69 8.30 -11.73
C THR A 253 -0.98 7.55 -13.03
N LEU A 254 -0.95 6.22 -13.02
CA LEU A 254 -1.31 5.41 -14.20
C LEU A 254 -2.76 5.63 -14.65
N LYS A 255 -3.69 5.83 -13.71
CA LYS A 255 -5.07 6.23 -14.03
C LYS A 255 -5.11 7.60 -14.72
N GLN A 256 -4.37 8.60 -14.23
CA GLN A 256 -4.29 9.91 -14.89
C GLN A 256 -3.71 9.80 -16.31
N VAL A 257 -2.67 8.99 -16.49
CA VAL A 257 -2.11 8.69 -17.82
C VAL A 257 -3.15 8.01 -18.72
N SER A 258 -3.95 7.08 -18.18
CA SER A 258 -5.04 6.45 -18.92
C SER A 258 -6.08 7.47 -19.40
N ILE A 259 -6.49 8.38 -18.52
CA ILE A 259 -7.48 9.42 -18.85
C ILE A 259 -6.93 10.36 -19.93
N ALA A 260 -5.69 10.83 -19.80
CA ALA A 260 -5.05 11.71 -20.79
C ALA A 260 -4.86 11.00 -22.15
N ALA A 261 -4.43 9.73 -22.14
CA ALA A 261 -4.31 8.94 -23.37
C ALA A 261 -5.66 8.81 -24.10
N PHE A 262 -6.74 8.58 -23.34
CA PHE A 262 -8.09 8.43 -23.89
C PHE A 262 -8.66 9.76 -24.40
N ASN A 263 -8.59 10.83 -23.60
CA ASN A 263 -9.24 12.10 -23.91
C ASN A 263 -8.43 13.00 -24.85
N ASP A 264 -7.11 13.07 -24.67
CA ASP A 264 -6.29 14.10 -25.32
C ASP A 264 -5.60 13.57 -26.58
N SER A 265 -5.33 12.26 -26.65
CA SER A 265 -4.56 11.64 -27.75
C SER A 265 -5.36 10.64 -28.60
N ASP A 266 -6.60 10.30 -28.20
CA ASP A 266 -7.39 9.21 -28.79
C ASP A 266 -6.59 7.87 -28.84
N ASP A 267 -5.63 7.69 -27.92
CA ASP A 267 -4.78 6.51 -27.81
C ASP A 267 -5.38 5.52 -26.81
N ILE A 268 -6.46 4.87 -27.25
CA ILE A 268 -7.24 3.93 -26.45
C ILE A 268 -6.41 2.70 -26.04
N GLU A 269 -5.40 2.32 -26.82
CA GLU A 269 -4.54 1.19 -26.46
C GLU A 269 -3.67 1.53 -25.24
N THR A 270 -3.01 2.69 -25.27
CA THR A 270 -2.24 3.18 -24.11
C THR A 270 -3.16 3.37 -22.90
N ALA A 271 -4.36 3.91 -23.08
CA ALA A 271 -5.33 4.04 -21.99
C ALA A 271 -5.65 2.68 -21.34
N HIS A 272 -5.98 1.67 -22.15
CA HIS A 272 -6.29 0.33 -21.67
C HIS A 272 -5.10 -0.36 -20.99
N LEU A 273 -3.87 -0.19 -21.52
CA LEU A 273 -2.67 -0.74 -20.89
C LEU A 273 -2.37 -0.05 -19.55
N ALA A 274 -2.50 1.28 -19.50
CA ALA A 274 -2.27 2.07 -18.30
C ALA A 274 -3.27 1.71 -17.17
N ILE A 275 -4.58 1.60 -17.47
CA ILE A 275 -5.57 1.27 -16.44
C ILE A 275 -5.42 -0.16 -15.93
N ARG A 276 -5.04 -1.12 -16.78
CA ARG A 276 -4.75 -2.50 -16.35
C ARG A 276 -3.51 -2.57 -15.47
N LEU A 277 -2.48 -1.80 -15.80
CA LEU A 277 -1.28 -1.69 -14.96
C LEU A 277 -1.60 -1.01 -13.63
N ALA A 278 -2.44 0.03 -13.62
CA ALA A 278 -2.95 0.66 -12.41
C ALA A 278 -3.66 -0.35 -11.50
N LEU A 279 -4.53 -1.19 -12.06
CA LEU A 279 -5.21 -2.26 -11.31
C LEU A 279 -4.24 -3.25 -10.65
N SER A 280 -3.09 -3.53 -11.29
CA SER A 280 -2.07 -4.41 -10.73
C SER A 280 -1.24 -3.77 -9.62
N CYS A 281 -1.17 -2.44 -9.59
CA CYS A 281 -0.43 -1.69 -8.57
C CYS A 281 -1.31 -1.30 -7.37
N ALA A 282 -2.62 -1.09 -7.59
CA ALA A 282 -3.54 -0.67 -6.56
C ALA A 282 -3.70 -1.72 -5.46
N GLN A 283 -3.63 -1.28 -4.20
CA GLN A 283 -3.68 -2.11 -3.01
C GLN A 283 -4.95 -1.86 -2.19
N SER A 284 -5.54 -0.66 -2.23
CA SER A 284 -6.80 -0.40 -1.52
C SER A 284 -8.02 -0.93 -2.28
N ALA A 285 -8.89 -1.67 -1.57
CA ALA A 285 -10.07 -2.30 -2.16
C ALA A 285 -11.07 -1.28 -2.76
N THR A 286 -11.21 -0.12 -2.11
CA THR A 286 -12.04 0.99 -2.58
C THR A 286 -11.52 1.52 -3.92
N PHE A 287 -10.20 1.73 -4.03
CA PHE A 287 -9.61 2.24 -5.26
C PHE A 287 -9.62 1.20 -6.39
N GLN A 288 -9.34 -0.07 -6.09
CA GLN A 288 -9.47 -1.18 -7.05
C GLN A 288 -10.89 -1.26 -7.64
N SER A 289 -11.93 -1.09 -6.82
CA SER A 289 -13.32 -1.08 -7.29
C SER A 289 -13.58 0.03 -8.29
N GLN A 290 -13.04 1.24 -8.04
CA GLN A 290 -13.14 2.35 -8.98
C GLN A 290 -12.37 2.05 -10.29
N LEU A 291 -11.13 1.57 -10.19
CA LEU A 291 -10.31 1.26 -11.37
C LEU A 291 -10.93 0.15 -12.24
N ARG A 292 -11.67 -0.80 -11.67
CA ARG A 292 -12.40 -1.83 -12.45
C ARG A 292 -13.56 -1.23 -13.26
N LYS A 293 -14.24 -0.20 -12.73
CA LYS A 293 -15.26 0.51 -13.49
C LYS A 293 -14.63 1.26 -14.66
N ASP A 294 -13.56 2.00 -14.37
CA ASP A 294 -12.81 2.74 -15.38
C ASP A 294 -12.24 1.78 -16.46
N GLU A 295 -11.73 0.60 -16.07
CA GLU A 295 -11.24 -0.42 -17.01
C GLU A 295 -12.34 -1.02 -17.88
N ALA A 296 -13.54 -1.24 -17.33
CA ALA A 296 -14.69 -1.72 -18.10
C ALA A 296 -15.12 -0.69 -19.16
N GLU A 297 -15.14 0.60 -18.81
CA GLU A 297 -15.46 1.70 -19.73
C GLU A 297 -14.43 1.80 -20.86
N VAL A 298 -13.14 1.83 -20.52
CA VAL A 298 -12.04 1.87 -21.50
C VAL A 298 -12.03 0.62 -22.37
N SER A 299 -12.34 -0.56 -21.80
CA SER A 299 -12.41 -1.82 -22.54
C SER A 299 -13.59 -1.86 -23.53
N GLU A 300 -14.76 -1.34 -23.16
CA GLU A 300 -15.87 -1.19 -24.09
C GLU A 300 -15.48 -0.24 -25.23
N ALA A 301 -14.91 0.92 -24.92
CA ALA A 301 -14.45 1.88 -25.92
C ALA A 301 -13.40 1.29 -26.85
N ARG A 302 -12.46 0.50 -26.31
CA ARG A 302 -11.47 -0.26 -27.10
C ARG A 302 -12.15 -1.25 -28.02
N ALA A 303 -13.08 -2.05 -27.53
CA ALA A 303 -13.81 -3.03 -28.33
C ALA A 303 -14.58 -2.40 -29.50
N LEU A 304 -15.09 -1.18 -29.32
CA LEU A 304 -15.77 -0.41 -30.36
C LEU A 304 -14.83 0.15 -31.44
N ASN A 305 -13.53 0.29 -31.12
CA ASN A 305 -12.51 0.85 -32.00
C ASN A 305 -11.56 -0.20 -32.61
N LEU A 306 -11.66 -1.47 -32.19
CA LEU A 306 -10.93 -2.56 -32.82
C LEU A 306 -11.39 -2.79 -34.26
N CYS A 307 -10.47 -3.14 -35.14
CA CYS A 307 -10.78 -3.45 -36.53
C CYS A 307 -11.82 -4.57 -36.61
N ALA A 308 -12.96 -4.30 -37.25
CA ALA A 308 -14.05 -5.25 -37.41
C ALA A 308 -13.62 -6.54 -38.16
N ASN A 309 -12.61 -6.44 -39.02
CA ASN A 309 -12.14 -7.55 -39.83
C ASN A 309 -11.18 -8.48 -39.09
N CYS A 310 -10.21 -7.96 -38.34
CA CYS A 310 -9.22 -8.80 -37.64
C CYS A 310 -9.51 -8.95 -36.14
N GLY A 311 -10.23 -8.01 -35.53
CA GLY A 311 -10.48 -7.94 -34.08
C GLY A 311 -9.24 -7.74 -33.22
N LYS A 312 -8.08 -7.43 -33.82
CA LYS A 312 -6.77 -7.40 -33.14
C LYS A 312 -6.14 -6.02 -33.10
N SER A 313 -6.17 -5.30 -34.21
CA SER A 313 -5.54 -3.98 -34.35
C SER A 313 -6.58 -2.88 -34.26
N MET A 314 -6.19 -1.71 -33.75
CA MET A 314 -7.04 -0.52 -33.77
C MET A 314 -7.44 -0.14 -35.19
N GLY A 315 -8.69 0.30 -35.37
CA GLY A 315 -9.18 0.81 -36.62
C GLY A 315 -8.48 2.11 -37.02
N ASN A 316 -8.22 2.29 -38.30
CA ASN A 316 -7.80 3.59 -38.81
C ASN A 316 -9.06 4.38 -39.20
N PRO A 317 -9.30 5.57 -38.62
CA PRO A 317 -10.48 6.39 -38.91
C PRO A 317 -10.56 6.83 -40.37
N ASN A 318 -9.44 6.84 -41.10
CA ASN A 318 -9.38 7.22 -42.52
C ASN A 318 -9.77 6.09 -43.48
N THR A 319 -9.90 4.84 -43.00
CA THR A 319 -10.22 3.70 -43.85
C THR A 319 -11.41 2.87 -43.33
N PRO A 320 -12.55 3.50 -42.96
CA PRO A 320 -13.67 2.78 -42.39
C PRO A 320 -14.16 1.69 -43.35
N HIS A 321 -14.54 0.55 -42.79
CA HIS A 321 -15.25 -0.46 -43.56
C HIS A 321 -16.73 -0.13 -43.49
N ARG A 322 -17.34 0.08 -44.65
CA ARG A 322 -18.73 0.47 -44.74
C ARG A 322 -19.58 -0.75 -45.05
N ILE A 323 -20.59 -0.99 -44.23
CA ILE A 323 -21.47 -2.14 -44.34
C ILE A 323 -22.89 -1.63 -44.59
N HIS A 324 -23.43 -2.01 -45.74
CA HIS A 324 -24.82 -1.75 -46.08
C HIS A 324 -25.74 -2.61 -45.22
N MET A 325 -26.68 -1.94 -44.57
CA MET A 325 -27.73 -2.57 -43.79
C MET A 325 -29.08 -1.97 -44.17
N TYR A 326 -30.14 -2.72 -43.96
CA TYR A 326 -31.50 -2.26 -44.13
C TYR A 326 -32.31 -2.62 -42.89
N GLY A 327 -33.16 -1.71 -42.40
CA GLY A 327 -33.91 -1.87 -41.16
C GLY A 327 -35.16 -1.00 -41.17
N ASP A 328 -36.03 -1.15 -40.17
CA ASP A 328 -37.34 -0.49 -40.05
C ASP A 328 -38.31 -0.74 -41.21
N LEU A 329 -39.40 -1.46 -40.91
CA LEU A 329 -40.56 -1.59 -41.79
C LEU A 329 -41.51 -0.41 -41.55
N VAL A 330 -41.44 0.66 -42.35
CA VAL A 330 -42.56 1.61 -42.38
C VAL A 330 -43.62 1.03 -43.30
N ARG A 331 -44.63 0.37 -42.72
CA ARG A 331 -45.82 -0.08 -43.45
C ARG A 331 -46.72 1.11 -43.72
N LYS A 332 -46.73 1.63 -44.95
CA LYS A 332 -47.77 2.52 -45.46
C LYS A 332 -48.66 1.70 -46.38
N PHE A 333 -49.98 1.72 -46.15
CA PHE A 333 -51.05 1.11 -46.98
C PHE A 333 -50.55 0.31 -48.21
N GLN A 334 -50.38 -1.01 -48.00
CA GLN A 334 -49.95 -2.02 -49.00
C GLN A 334 -48.50 -1.98 -49.51
N GLN A 335 -47.65 -1.04 -49.12
CA GLN A 335 -46.22 -1.02 -49.45
C GLN A 335 -45.31 -1.13 -48.22
N THR A 336 -44.34 -2.03 -48.30
CA THR A 336 -43.25 -2.16 -47.32
C THR A 336 -42.09 -1.30 -47.79
N GLN A 337 -41.84 -0.16 -47.11
CA GLN A 337 -40.64 0.63 -47.35
C GLN A 337 -39.57 0.24 -46.33
N TYR A 338 -38.41 -0.20 -46.83
CA TYR A 338 -37.22 -0.46 -46.03
C TYR A 338 -36.41 0.82 -45.90
N ARG A 339 -35.89 1.12 -44.70
CA ARG A 339 -34.84 2.14 -44.57
C ARG A 339 -33.50 1.50 -44.88
N HIS A 340 -32.76 2.09 -45.79
CA HIS A 340 -31.38 1.71 -46.08
C HIS A 340 -30.44 2.62 -45.30
N GLY A 341 -29.37 2.05 -44.78
CA GLY A 341 -28.37 2.75 -44.01
C GLY A 341 -26.99 2.14 -44.23
N GLU A 342 -25.97 2.95 -44.06
CA GLU A 342 -24.58 2.50 -44.12
C GLU A 342 -23.96 2.72 -42.74
N ILE A 343 -23.49 1.63 -42.12
CA ILE A 343 -22.78 1.72 -40.85
C ILE A 343 -21.29 1.64 -41.14
N GLN A 344 -20.56 2.61 -40.60
CA GLN A 344 -19.11 2.61 -40.65
C GLN A 344 -18.58 1.84 -39.43
N VAL A 345 -17.75 0.84 -39.70
CA VAL A 345 -17.02 0.11 -38.65
C VAL A 345 -15.51 0.32 -38.81
N PRO A 346 -14.76 0.37 -37.69
CA PRO A 346 -13.32 0.59 -37.74
C PRO A 346 -12.62 -0.53 -38.52
N ARG A 347 -11.61 -0.17 -39.32
CA ARG A 347 -10.77 -1.14 -40.04
C ARG A 347 -9.33 -0.68 -40.05
N CYS A 348 -8.41 -1.57 -39.70
CA CYS A 348 -6.98 -1.25 -39.70
C CYS A 348 -6.43 -1.14 -41.13
N THR A 349 -5.30 -0.45 -41.28
CA THR A 349 -4.62 -0.23 -42.58
C THR A 349 -4.27 -1.54 -43.28
N ALA A 350 -3.73 -2.52 -42.56
CA ALA A 350 -3.36 -3.82 -43.11
C ALA A 350 -4.59 -4.58 -43.69
N CYS A 351 -5.72 -4.57 -42.98
CA CYS A 351 -6.96 -5.18 -43.50
C CYS A 351 -7.54 -4.40 -44.68
N ALA A 352 -7.47 -3.06 -44.65
CA ALA A 352 -7.91 -2.22 -45.76
C ALA A 352 -7.06 -2.48 -47.02
N GLU A 353 -5.74 -2.57 -46.89
CA GLU A 353 -4.81 -2.85 -47.99
C GLU A 353 -5.00 -4.26 -48.54
N LYS A 354 -5.11 -5.28 -47.66
CA LYS A 354 -5.42 -6.65 -48.07
C LYS A 354 -6.73 -6.72 -48.85
N GLN A 355 -7.79 -6.04 -48.41
CA GLN A 355 -9.05 -5.99 -49.15
C GLN A 355 -8.90 -5.25 -50.49
N LYS A 356 -8.11 -4.17 -50.56
CA LYS A 356 -7.84 -3.44 -51.80
C LYS A 356 -7.11 -4.33 -52.81
N GLN A 357 -6.09 -5.07 -52.36
CA GLN A 357 -5.33 -6.01 -53.19
C GLN A 357 -6.21 -7.16 -53.69
N VAL A 358 -7.07 -7.73 -52.84
CA VAL A 358 -8.01 -8.78 -53.24
C VAL A 358 -9.01 -8.27 -54.28
N LYS A 359 -9.57 -7.06 -54.10
CA LYS A 359 -10.49 -6.46 -55.08
C LYS A 359 -9.81 -6.14 -56.41
N ALA A 360 -8.61 -5.57 -56.38
CA ALA A 360 -7.83 -5.29 -57.58
C ALA A 360 -7.46 -6.59 -58.32
N SER A 361 -7.07 -7.63 -57.58
CA SER A 361 -6.76 -8.95 -58.14
C SER A 361 -7.99 -9.63 -58.72
N ALA A 362 -9.14 -9.58 -58.04
CA ALA A 362 -10.39 -10.12 -58.53
C ALA A 362 -10.87 -9.39 -59.79
N GLN A 363 -10.76 -8.04 -59.82
CA GLN A 363 -11.09 -7.25 -60.99
C GLN A 363 -10.16 -7.56 -62.17
N LYS A 364 -8.84 -7.59 -61.95
CA LYS A 364 -7.87 -7.95 -62.99
C LYS A 364 -8.14 -9.35 -63.53
N THR A 365 -8.36 -10.33 -62.66
CA THR A 365 -8.66 -11.72 -63.03
C THR A 365 -9.97 -11.85 -63.82
N MET A 366 -11.01 -11.10 -63.42
CA MET A 366 -12.28 -11.01 -64.15
C MET A 366 -12.04 -10.51 -65.58
N TRP A 367 -11.26 -9.44 -65.76
CA TRP A 367 -10.96 -8.93 -67.11
C TRP A 367 -10.01 -9.83 -67.92
N THR A 368 -8.99 -10.42 -67.30
CA THR A 368 -7.97 -11.20 -68.02
C THR A 368 -8.40 -12.63 -68.37
N ILE A 369 -9.26 -13.26 -67.57
CA ILE A 369 -9.70 -14.64 -67.84
C ILE A 369 -11.05 -14.66 -68.55
N ILE A 370 -12.03 -13.91 -68.05
CA ILE A 370 -13.39 -13.95 -68.59
C ILE A 370 -13.49 -13.15 -69.89
N GLY A 371 -12.77 -12.04 -70.01
CA GLY A 371 -12.75 -11.21 -71.23
C GLY A 371 -12.35 -12.00 -72.49
N PRO A 372 -11.19 -12.68 -72.50
CA PRO A 372 -10.75 -13.45 -73.67
C PRO A 372 -11.58 -14.70 -73.94
N LEU A 373 -11.96 -15.46 -72.90
CA LEU A 373 -12.80 -16.65 -73.06
C LEU A 373 -14.20 -16.31 -73.56
N GLY A 374 -14.78 -15.22 -73.07
CA GLY A 374 -16.05 -14.68 -73.56
C GLY A 374 -15.96 -14.20 -75.00
N GLY A 375 -14.90 -13.47 -75.36
CA GLY A 375 -14.66 -13.00 -76.73
C GLY A 375 -14.45 -14.13 -77.73
N LEU A 376 -13.68 -15.16 -77.36
CA LEU A 376 -13.45 -16.34 -78.21
C LEU A 376 -14.73 -17.18 -78.39
N GLY A 377 -15.50 -17.36 -77.31
CA GLY A 377 -16.80 -18.04 -77.38
C GLY A 377 -17.79 -17.32 -78.29
N LEU A 378 -17.80 -15.97 -78.26
CA LEU A 378 -18.64 -15.17 -79.14
C LEU A 378 -18.23 -15.31 -80.61
N LEU A 379 -16.93 -15.26 -80.91
CA LEU A 379 -16.40 -15.44 -82.27
C LEU A 379 -16.75 -16.82 -82.84
N LEU A 380 -16.63 -17.88 -82.05
CA LEU A 380 -16.95 -19.24 -82.48
C LEU A 380 -18.46 -19.46 -82.69
N LEU A 381 -19.32 -18.77 -81.93
CA LEU A 381 -20.77 -18.78 -82.16
C LEU A 381 -21.17 -18.14 -83.49
N PHE A 382 -20.58 -17.00 -83.85
CA PHE A 382 -20.85 -16.34 -85.14
C PHE A 382 -20.25 -17.11 -86.33
N GLY A 383 -19.22 -17.93 -86.11
CA GLY A 383 -18.63 -18.80 -87.13
C GLY A 383 -19.41 -20.10 -87.42
N GLY A 384 -20.55 -20.34 -86.78
CA GLY A 384 -21.42 -21.50 -87.04
C GLY A 384 -20.96 -22.83 -86.43
N ALA A 385 -19.94 -22.83 -85.57
CA ALA A 385 -19.46 -24.05 -84.92
C ALA A 385 -20.27 -24.35 -83.63
N PRO A 386 -20.92 -25.52 -83.50
CA PRO A 386 -21.68 -25.90 -82.30
C PRO A 386 -20.80 -25.98 -81.03
N ILE A 387 -19.48 -26.07 -81.20
CA ILE A 387 -18.49 -26.10 -80.13
C ILE A 387 -18.39 -24.75 -79.39
N GLY A 388 -18.74 -23.63 -80.05
CA GLY A 388 -18.67 -22.29 -79.46
C GLY A 388 -19.53 -22.13 -78.20
N PHE A 389 -20.68 -22.81 -78.14
CA PHE A 389 -21.56 -22.79 -76.97
C PHE A 389 -20.90 -23.39 -75.72
N PHE A 390 -20.18 -24.51 -75.85
CA PHE A 390 -19.52 -25.18 -74.73
C PHE A 390 -18.36 -24.36 -74.16
N PHE A 391 -17.59 -23.67 -75.02
CA PHE A 391 -16.54 -22.77 -74.55
C PHE A 391 -17.09 -21.56 -73.80
N LEU A 392 -18.22 -21.02 -74.24
CA LEU A 392 -18.89 -19.91 -73.55
C LEU A 392 -19.39 -20.36 -72.18
N LEU A 393 -20.07 -21.51 -72.11
CA LEU A 393 -20.61 -22.04 -70.86
C LEU A 393 -19.48 -22.42 -69.88
N GLY A 394 -18.44 -23.08 -70.37
CA GLY A 394 -17.26 -23.45 -69.58
C GLY A 394 -16.47 -22.24 -69.09
N GLY A 395 -16.30 -21.21 -69.92
CA GLY A 395 -15.65 -19.96 -69.55
C GLY A 395 -16.42 -19.19 -68.48
N VAL A 396 -17.75 -19.14 -68.58
CA VAL A 396 -18.62 -18.55 -67.55
C VAL A 396 -18.50 -19.34 -66.24
N LEU A 397 -18.56 -20.67 -66.28
CA LEU A 397 -18.47 -21.51 -65.08
C LEU A 397 -17.11 -21.36 -64.37
N ALA A 398 -16.02 -21.43 -65.15
CA ALA A 398 -14.67 -21.22 -64.62
C ALA A 398 -14.49 -19.81 -64.06
N GLY A 399 -15.03 -18.80 -64.75
CA GLY A 399 -15.07 -17.42 -64.29
C GLY A 399 -15.80 -17.26 -62.96
N VAL A 400 -16.97 -17.89 -62.81
CA VAL A 400 -17.75 -17.89 -61.57
C VAL A 400 -16.98 -18.58 -60.43
N ILE A 401 -16.37 -19.74 -60.68
CA ILE A 401 -15.58 -20.45 -59.66
C ILE A 401 -14.39 -19.61 -59.20
N VAL A 402 -13.59 -19.07 -60.13
CA VAL A 402 -12.45 -18.22 -59.81
C VAL A 402 -12.90 -16.97 -59.06
N HIS A 403 -14.00 -16.34 -59.49
CA HIS A 403 -14.57 -15.18 -58.81
C HIS A 403 -15.03 -15.52 -57.38
N GLN A 404 -15.69 -16.66 -57.17
CA GLN A 404 -16.16 -17.12 -55.86
C GLN A 404 -14.99 -17.41 -54.91
N VAL A 405 -13.95 -18.10 -55.38
CA VAL A 405 -12.74 -18.39 -54.59
C VAL A 405 -11.99 -17.10 -54.24
N MET A 406 -11.83 -16.19 -55.19
CA MET A 406 -11.12 -14.92 -54.97
C MET A 406 -11.89 -13.95 -54.07
N ILE A 407 -13.23 -14.03 -54.03
CA ILE A 407 -14.08 -13.22 -53.13
C ILE A 407 -14.23 -13.84 -51.74
N GLN A 408 -13.89 -15.12 -51.55
CA GLN A 408 -14.00 -15.79 -50.25
C GLN A 408 -13.34 -15.00 -49.11
N PRO A 409 -12.12 -14.44 -49.23
CA PRO A 409 -11.51 -13.64 -48.15
C PRO A 409 -12.28 -12.35 -47.83
N VAL A 410 -12.97 -11.77 -48.82
CA VAL A 410 -13.84 -10.60 -48.61
C VAL A 410 -15.09 -11.01 -47.85
N ARG A 411 -15.70 -12.14 -48.21
CA ARG A 411 -16.88 -12.68 -47.50
C ARG A 411 -16.55 -13.09 -46.06
N GLU A 412 -15.39 -13.71 -45.84
CA GLU A 412 -14.92 -14.04 -44.50
C GLU A 412 -14.67 -12.78 -43.67
N ALA A 413 -14.07 -11.75 -44.27
CA ALA A 413 -13.88 -10.46 -43.62
C ALA A 413 -15.21 -9.78 -43.28
N ASP A 414 -16.18 -9.79 -44.19
CA ASP A 414 -17.52 -9.26 -43.94
C ASP A 414 -18.22 -10.07 -42.83
N ALA A 415 -18.12 -11.40 -42.86
CA ALA A 415 -18.68 -12.30 -41.86
C ALA A 415 -18.07 -12.05 -40.47
N GLN A 416 -16.76 -11.80 -40.40
CA GLN A 416 -16.09 -11.43 -39.16
C GLN A 416 -16.51 -10.04 -38.68
N ALA A 417 -16.66 -9.08 -39.59
CA ALA A 417 -17.15 -7.75 -39.27
C ALA A 417 -18.55 -7.80 -38.63
N ARG A 418 -19.42 -8.74 -39.02
CA ARG A 418 -20.75 -8.96 -38.38
C ARG A 418 -20.69 -9.20 -36.87
N LYS A 419 -19.56 -9.69 -36.36
CA LYS A 419 -19.35 -9.93 -34.92
C LYS A 419 -18.99 -8.65 -34.14
N HIS A 420 -18.72 -7.54 -34.84
CA HIS A 420 -18.36 -6.26 -34.22
C HIS A 420 -19.53 -5.67 -33.42
N GLU A 421 -19.22 -5.02 -32.29
CA GLU A 421 -20.23 -4.61 -31.31
C GLU A 421 -21.20 -3.55 -31.86
N ASN A 422 -20.71 -2.58 -32.65
CA ASN A 422 -21.58 -1.61 -33.35
C ASN A 422 -22.62 -2.30 -34.25
N ILE A 423 -22.25 -3.40 -34.90
CA ILE A 423 -23.17 -4.12 -35.77
C ILE A 423 -24.16 -4.91 -34.94
N LYS A 424 -23.72 -5.58 -33.86
CA LYS A 424 -24.63 -6.24 -32.92
C LYS A 424 -25.63 -5.26 -32.31
N LYS A 425 -25.23 -4.03 -31.99
CA LYS A 425 -26.14 -2.96 -31.52
C LYS A 425 -27.19 -2.62 -32.59
N MET A 426 -26.83 -2.59 -33.88
CA MET A 426 -27.78 -2.33 -34.98
C MET A 426 -28.69 -3.53 -35.28
N LEU A 427 -28.17 -4.76 -35.24
CA LEU A 427 -28.99 -5.98 -35.36
C LEU A 427 -30.05 -6.08 -34.25
N ARG A 428 -29.69 -5.72 -33.00
CA ARG A 428 -30.62 -5.64 -31.87
C ARG A 428 -31.74 -4.61 -32.09
N LYS A 429 -31.49 -3.57 -32.90
CA LYS A 429 -32.49 -2.58 -33.31
C LYS A 429 -33.33 -3.03 -34.52
N GLY A 430 -33.20 -4.28 -34.98
CA GLY A 430 -33.97 -4.82 -36.10
C GLY A 430 -33.41 -4.55 -37.50
N TRP A 431 -32.15 -4.13 -37.60
CA TRP A 431 -31.47 -4.00 -38.89
C TRP A 431 -30.99 -5.37 -39.39
N LEU A 432 -30.92 -5.54 -40.72
CA LEU A 432 -30.48 -6.73 -41.45
C LEU A 432 -29.35 -6.34 -42.42
N PHE A 433 -28.51 -7.31 -42.82
CA PHE A 433 -27.37 -7.07 -43.71
C PHE A 433 -27.77 -7.08 -45.19
N GLY A 434 -27.17 -6.18 -45.97
CA GLY A 434 -27.29 -6.15 -47.43
C GLY A 434 -28.09 -4.96 -47.93
N PHE A 435 -28.50 -5.03 -49.20
CA PHE A 435 -29.26 -3.97 -49.87
C PHE A 435 -30.77 -4.10 -49.71
N GLY A 436 -31.28 -5.10 -48.97
CA GLY A 436 -32.70 -5.37 -48.84
C GLY A 436 -33.28 -6.20 -49.99
N PRO A 437 -34.53 -6.69 -49.88
CA PRO A 437 -35.25 -7.29 -51.00
C PRO A 437 -35.56 -6.18 -52.02
N GLY A 438 -34.92 -6.29 -53.20
CA GLY A 438 -35.14 -5.42 -54.35
C GLY A 438 -36.33 -5.83 -55.19
#